data_AF-A0A354YXE9-F1
#
_entry.id   AF-A0A354YXE9-F1
#
_cell.length_a   1.000
_cell.length_b   1.000
_cell.length_c   1.000
_cell.angle_alpha   90.00
_cell.angle_beta   90.00
_cell.angle_gamma   90.00
#
_symmetry.space_group_name_H-M   'P 1'
#
loop_
_entity.id
_entity.type
_entity.pdbx_description
1 polymer ?
#
loop_
_entity_poly.entity_id
_entity_poly.type
_entity_poly.pdbx_seq_one_letter_code
_entity_poly.pdbx_strand_id
1 'polypeptide(L)' 'YDFAVSITGISNLPKESLDAEDLTLDVENNNCKMRIIFQNIGITYGTGGDAGADYNMFILISLPAQR' A
#
# COMPACT_ATOMS: atom_id res chain seq x y z
N TYR A 1 8.26 4.50 3.49
CA TYR A 1 7.57 4.75 4.77
C TYR A 1 6.36 5.64 4.57
N ASP A 2 6.47 6.73 3.80
CA ASP A 2 5.42 7.75 3.61
C ASP A 2 4.03 7.21 3.25
N PHE A 3 3.93 6.19 2.40
CA PHE A 3 2.63 5.57 2.11
C PHE A 3 2.07 4.74 3.29
N ALA A 4 2.92 3.98 3.99
CA ALA A 4 2.50 3.29 5.21
C ALA A 4 2.07 4.29 6.29
N VAL A 5 2.71 5.46 6.35
CA VAL A 5 2.32 6.58 7.22
C VAL A 5 1.00 7.20 6.79
N SER A 6 0.79 7.42 5.48
CA SER A 6 -0.48 7.95 5.00
C SER A 6 -1.63 7.01 5.36
N ILE A 7 -1.41 5.70 5.32
CA ILE A 7 -2.38 4.71 5.81
C ILE A 7 -2.63 4.84 7.31
N THR A 8 -1.61 5.06 8.15
CA THR A 8 -1.84 5.32 9.59
C THR A 8 -2.54 6.64 9.88
N GLY A 9 -2.43 7.63 9.00
CA GLY A 9 -3.17 8.88 9.11
C GLY A 9 -4.67 8.72 8.82
N ILE A 10 -5.05 7.65 8.11
CA ILE A 10 -6.46 7.35 7.79
C ILE A 10 -7.19 6.75 8.99
N SER A 11 -6.48 6.05 9.90
CA SER A 11 -7.14 5.35 11.01
C SER A 11 -6.24 5.07 12.21
N ASN A 12 -6.78 5.26 13.41
CA ASN A 12 -6.18 4.79 14.68
C ASN A 12 -6.48 3.29 14.95
N LEU A 13 -7.19 2.61 14.03
CA LEU A 13 -7.48 1.19 14.15
C LEU A 13 -6.24 0.34 13.77
N PRO A 14 -6.17 -0.92 14.24
CA PRO A 14 -5.22 -1.87 13.71
C PRO A 14 -5.32 -1.90 12.18
N LYS A 15 -4.19 -1.93 11.48
CA LYS A 15 -4.19 -1.87 10.00
C LYS A 15 -4.85 -3.08 9.35
N GLU A 16 -4.99 -4.18 10.09
CA GLU A 16 -5.78 -5.36 9.74
C GLU A 16 -7.30 -5.12 9.78
N SER A 17 -7.73 -4.02 10.40
CA SER A 17 -9.12 -3.57 10.49
C SER A 17 -9.45 -2.46 9.49
N LEU A 18 -8.50 -2.10 8.61
CA LEU A 18 -8.76 -1.20 7.48
C LEU A 18 -9.46 -1.97 6.36
N ASP A 19 -10.38 -1.28 5.69
CA ASP A 19 -11.05 -1.85 4.54
C ASP A 19 -10.06 -2.04 3.38
N ALA A 20 -10.36 -3.00 2.50
CA ALA A 20 -9.50 -3.31 1.37
C ALA A 20 -9.22 -2.09 0.48
N GLU A 21 -10.17 -1.16 0.39
CA GLU A 21 -10.05 0.09 -0.37
C GLU A 21 -8.92 0.98 0.19
N ASP A 22 -8.82 1.11 1.52
CA ASP A 22 -7.77 1.92 2.17
C ASP A 22 -6.37 1.27 2.08
N LEU A 23 -6.32 -0.04 1.81
CA LEU A 23 -5.09 -0.81 1.62
C LEU A 23 -4.70 -0.97 0.15
N THR A 24 -5.45 -0.34 -0.77
CA THR A 24 -5.26 -0.49 -2.21
C THR A 24 -4.74 0.79 -2.85
N LEU A 25 -3.72 0.65 -3.71
CA LEU A 25 -3.26 1.71 -4.60
C LEU A 25 -3.49 1.28 -6.05
N ASP A 26 -4.29 2.07 -6.76
CA ASP A 26 -4.59 1.87 -8.17
C ASP A 26 -3.96 2.97 -9.03
N VAL A 27 -3.26 2.57 -10.08
CA VAL A 27 -2.70 3.47 -11.09
C VAL A 27 -3.06 2.95 -12.48
N GLU A 28 -3.56 3.84 -13.32
CA GLU A 28 -3.83 3.56 -14.73
C GLU A 28 -3.11 4.60 -15.59
N ASN A 29 -2.30 4.13 -16.55
CA ASN A 29 -1.60 4.97 -17.50
C ASN A 29 -1.37 4.21 -18.81
N ASN A 30 -1.64 4.85 -19.96
CA ASN A 30 -1.48 4.25 -21.29
C ASN A 30 -2.15 2.86 -21.44
N ASN A 31 -3.34 2.70 -20.86
CA ASN A 31 -4.09 1.43 -20.79
C ASN A 31 -3.39 0.29 -20.03
N CYS A 32 -2.25 0.55 -19.39
CA CYS A 32 -1.68 -0.31 -18.38
C CYS A 32 -2.33 0.02 -17.04
N LYS A 33 -2.74 -1.02 -16.30
CA LYS A 33 -3.27 -0.87 -14.94
C LYS A 33 -2.34 -1.57 -13.97
N MET A 34 -2.09 -0.93 -12.84
CA MET A 34 -1.39 -1.51 -11.71
C MET A 34 -2.25 -1.35 -10.47
N ARG A 35 -2.44 -2.45 -9.75
CA ARG A 35 -3.04 -2.47 -8.43
C ARG A 35 -2.03 -3.03 -7.44
N ILE A 36 -1.78 -2.30 -6.37
CA ILE A 36 -1.01 -2.78 -5.21
C ILE A 36 -1.97 -2.93 -4.04
N ILE A 37 -1.95 -4.08 -3.39
CA ILE A 37 -2.77 -4.37 -2.20
C ILE A 37 -1.81 -4.67 -1.05
N PHE A 38 -1.84 -3.87 0.00
CA PHE A 38 -0.97 -4.03 1.16
C PHE A 38 -1.62 -4.90 2.23
N GLN A 39 -0.79 -5.65 2.95
CA GLN A 39 -1.21 -6.52 4.05
C GLN A 39 -0.17 -6.50 5.17
N ASN A 40 -0.60 -6.83 6.39
CA ASN A 40 0.25 -7.03 7.56
C ASN A 40 1.25 -5.89 7.78
N ILE A 41 0.81 -4.65 7.66
CA ILE A 41 1.70 -3.49 7.73
C ILE A 41 2.16 -3.27 9.19
N GLY A 42 3.42 -3.50 9.50
CA GLY A 42 4.11 -3.03 10.69
C GLY A 42 4.67 -1.64 10.47
N ILE A 43 4.55 -0.74 11.46
CA ILE A 43 5.27 0.53 11.46
C ILE A 43 6.08 0.63 12.74
N THR A 44 7.36 0.92 12.57
CA THR A 44 8.28 1.21 13.65
C THR A 44 8.50 2.72 13.67
N TYR A 45 7.95 3.37 14.69
CA TYR A 45 8.15 4.80 14.92
C TYR A 45 9.53 5.02 15.56
N GLY A 46 10.32 5.93 15.01
CA GLY A 46 11.68 6.22 15.47
C GLY A 46 12.23 7.47 14.78
N THR A 47 13.52 7.76 14.98
CA THR A 47 14.21 8.88 14.32
C THR A 47 15.30 8.36 13.38
N GLY A 48 15.35 8.88 12.15
CA GLY A 48 16.39 8.50 11.19
C GLY A 48 16.28 7.03 10.76
N GLY A 49 17.38 6.28 10.88
CA GLY A 49 17.45 4.87 10.47
C GLY A 49 16.63 3.91 11.32
N ASP A 50 16.15 4.34 12.49
CA ASP A 50 15.33 3.52 13.39
C ASP A 50 13.84 3.55 13.02
N ALA A 51 13.42 4.41 12.09
CA ALA A 51 12.07 4.47 11.57
C ALA A 51 11.90 3.56 10.35
N GLY A 52 10.80 2.81 10.29
CA GLY A 52 10.58 1.84 9.21
C GLY A 52 9.14 1.37 9.08
N ALA A 53 8.87 0.69 7.96
CA ALA A 53 7.63 -0.04 7.76
C ALA A 53 7.93 -1.39 7.11
N ASP A 54 7.34 -2.44 7.67
CA ASP A 54 7.40 -3.81 7.17
C ASP A 54 6.00 -4.18 6.69
N TYR A 55 5.86 -4.84 5.55
CA TYR A 55 4.55 -5.23 5.02
C TYR A 55 4.69 -6.32 3.98
N ASN A 56 3.60 -7.06 3.78
CA ASN A 56 3.40 -7.88 2.59
C ASN A 56 2.60 -7.06 1.56
N MET A 57 2.81 -7.34 0.28
CA MET A 57 1.99 -6.72 -0.77
C MET A 57 1.79 -7.66 -1.95
N PHE A 58 0.61 -7.55 -2.58
CA PHE A 58 0.36 -8.09 -3.90
C PHE A 58 0.49 -6.98 -4.93
N ILE A 59 1.14 -7.29 -6.05
CA ILE A 59 1.24 -6.40 -7.20
C ILE A 59 0.54 -7.10 -8.37
N LEU A 60 -0.54 -6.50 -8.85
CA LEU A 60 -1.27 -6.95 -10.02
C LEU A 60 -1.03 -5.97 -11.16
N ILE A 61 -0.60 -6.48 -12.30
CA ILE A 61 -0.33 -5.68 -13.50
C ILE A 61 -1.21 -6.21 -14.62
N SER A 62 -1.96 -5.31 -15.25
CA SER A 62 -2.69 -5.55 -16.49
C SER A 62 -2.06 -4.72 -17.58
N LEU A 63 -1.71 -5.37 -18.69
CA LEU A 63 -1.22 -4.71 -19.89
C LEU A 63 -2.37 -4.62 -20.92
N PRO A 64 -2.37 -3.61 -21.78
CA PRO A 64 -3.31 -3.56 -22.89
C PRO A 64 -3.17 -4.82 -23.75
N ALA A 65 -4.30 -5.34 -24.22
CA ALA A 65 -4.31 -6.47 -25.13
C ALA A 65 -3.48 -6.13 -26.38
N GLN A 66 -2.45 -6.95 -26.67
CA GLN A 66 -1.77 -6.89 -27.95
C GLN A 66 -2.75 -7.37 -29.02
N ARG A 67 -3.04 -6.50 -30.00
CA ARG A 67 -3.79 -6.84 -31.21
C ARG A 67 -2.89 -7.51 -32.22
#